data_AF-A0A376W948-F1
#
_entry.id   AF-A0A376W948-F1
#
_cell.length_a   1.000
_cell.length_b   1.000
_cell.length_c   1.000
_cell.angle_alpha   90.00
_cell.angle_beta   90.00
_cell.angle_gamma   90.00
#
_symmetry.space_group_name_H-M   'P 1'
#
loop_
_entity.id
_entity.type
_entity.pdbx_description
1 polymer ?
#
loop_
_entity_poly.entity_id
_entity_poly.type
_entity_poly.pdbx_seq_one_letter_code
_entity_poly.pdbx_strand_id
1 'polypeptide(L)' 'MKHDHFVVQSPDKPAQQLLLLFHGVGDNPVAMGEIGSWFAPLFPDALVVSVRWRGAER' A
#
# COMPACT_ATOMS: atom_id res chain seq x y z
N MET A 1 10.65 11.64 -9.98
CA MET A 1 9.54 12.02 -9.07
C MET A 1 9.47 10.96 -7.99
N LYS A 2 9.68 11.31 -6.71
CA LYS A 2 9.51 10.37 -5.60
C LYS A 2 8.03 10.38 -5.25
N HIS A 3 7.30 9.34 -5.64
CA HIS A 3 5.95 9.14 -5.14
C HIS A 3 6.07 8.60 -3.72
N ASP A 4 5.47 9.27 -2.74
CA ASP A 4 5.43 8.79 -1.36
C ASP A 4 4.51 7.56 -1.33
N HIS A 5 5.12 6.39 -1.17
CA HIS A 5 4.43 5.12 -1.03
C HIS A 5 5.11 4.29 0.05
N PHE A 6 4.35 3.41 0.67
CA PHE A 6 4.82 2.47 1.66
C PHE A 6 4.53 1.06 1.16
N VAL A 7 5.59 0.27 0.95
CA VAL A 7 5.47 -1.13 0.52
C VAL A 7 5.23 -1.97 1.77
N VAL A 8 4.06 -2.60 1.84
CA VAL A 8 3.68 -3.48 2.95
C VAL A 8 4.18 -4.91 2.70
N GLN A 9 4.05 -5.37 1.46
CA GLN A 9 4.54 -6.68 1.01
C GLN A 9 5.10 -6.55 -0.40
N SER A 10 6.25 -7.15 -0.64
CA SER A 10 6.80 -7.41 -1.96
C SER A 10 7.11 -8.90 -2.05
N PRO A 11 6.52 -9.64 -3.01
CA PRO A 11 6.78 -11.07 -3.16
C PRO A 11 8.18 -11.33 -3.74
N ASP A 12 8.76 -12.49 -3.44
CA ASP A 12 10.09 -12.89 -3.94
C ASP A 12 10.10 -13.15 -5.46
N LYS A 13 8.94 -13.49 -6.01
CA LYS A 13 8.71 -13.72 -7.45
C LYS A 13 8.00 -12.50 -8.06
N PRO A 14 7.99 -12.35 -9.40
CA PRO A 14 7.18 -11.31 -10.04
C PRO A 14 5.74 -11.34 -9.53
N ALA A 15 5.25 -10.18 -9.07
CA ALA A 15 3.93 -10.07 -8.47
C ALA A 15 2.84 -10.48 -9.46
N GLN A 16 1.94 -11.37 -9.05
CA GLN A 16 0.80 -11.81 -9.87
C GLN A 16 -0.40 -10.87 -9.74
N GLN A 17 -0.41 -10.03 -8.70
CA GLN A 17 -1.46 -9.07 -8.41
C GLN A 17 -0.88 -7.81 -7.75
N LEU A 18 -1.55 -6.67 -7.94
CA LEU A 18 -1.25 -5.41 -7.27
C LEU A 18 -2.44 -5.01 -6.39
N LEU A 19 -2.22 -4.83 -5.09
CA LEU A 19 -3.17 -4.21 -4.17
C LEU A 19 -2.69 -2.80 -3.84
N LEU A 20 -3.53 -1.80 -4.15
CA LEU A 20 -3.28 -0.40 -3.83
C LEU A 20 -4.20 0.06 -2.70
N LEU A 21 -3.60 0.51 -1.59
CA LEU A 21 -4.31 1.02 -0.44
C LEU A 21 -4.23 2.54 -0.42
N PHE A 22 -5.40 3.19 -0.39
CA PHE A 22 -5.53 4.64 -0.29
C PHE A 22 -6.05 5.01 1.10
N HIS A 23 -5.37 5.97 1.73
CA HIS A 23 -5.81 6.52 3.00
C HIS A 23 -6.92 7.57 2.82
N GLY A 24 -7.64 7.88 3.89
CA GLY A 24 -8.64 8.96 3.92
C GLY A 24 -8.01 10.36 3.94
N VAL A 25 -8.85 11.39 3.81
CA VAL A 25 -8.44 12.82 3.91
C VAL A 25 -7.75 13.09 5.24
N GLY A 26 -6.60 13.76 5.21
CA GLY A 26 -5.82 14.14 6.41
C GLY A 26 -4.94 13.05 7.03
N ASP A 27 -4.92 11.83 6.48
CA ASP A 27 -4.07 10.73 6.97
C ASP A 27 -2.83 10.49 6.09
N ASN A 28 -2.03 9.45 6.37
CA ASN A 28 -0.81 9.13 5.64
C ASN A 28 -0.69 7.63 5.25
N PRO A 29 0.15 7.29 4.26
CA PRO A 29 0.26 5.91 3.75
C PRO A 29 0.80 4.89 4.75
N VAL A 30 1.56 5.30 5.77
CA VAL A 30 2.09 4.40 6.79
C VAL A 30 0.96 3.87 7.68
N ALA A 31 -0.06 4.69 7.95
CA ALA A 31 -1.23 4.29 8.73
C ALA A 31 -2.00 3.12 8.08
N MET A 32 -1.96 3.01 6.75
CA MET A 32 -2.57 1.89 6.02
C MET A 32 -1.71 0.62 6.02
N GLY A 33 -0.49 0.67 6.55
CA GLY A 33 0.41 -0.48 6.64
C GLY A 33 -0.17 -1.60 7.50
N GLU A 34 -0.86 -1.27 8.60
CA GLU A 34 -1.50 -2.26 9.48
C GLU A 34 -2.62 -3.01 8.77
N ILE A 35 -3.50 -2.30 8.06
CA ILE A 35 -4.56 -2.92 7.24
C ILE A 35 -3.95 -3.77 6.12
N GLY A 36 -2.90 -3.26 5.46
CA GLY A 36 -2.18 -4.01 4.43
C GLY A 36 -1.59 -5.33 4.95
N SER A 37 -1.14 -5.36 6.21
CA SER A 37 -0.57 -6.57 6.82
C SER A 37 -1.59 -7.70 6.97
N TRP A 38 -2.88 -7.39 7.06
CA TRP A 38 -3.94 -8.40 7.11
C TRP A 38 -4.17 -9.06 5.75
N PHE A 39 -3.91 -8.34 4.65
CA PHE A 39 -4.03 -8.88 3.29
C PHE A 39 -2.80 -9.68 2.84
N ALA A 40 -1.61 -9.34 3.34
CA ALA A 40 -0.35 -10.00 3.02
C ALA A 40 -0.43 -11.55 3.04
N PRO A 41 -0.88 -12.21 4.13
CA PRO A 41 -0.97 -13.67 4.17
C PRO A 41 -2.08 -14.26 3.28
N LEU A 42 -3.10 -13.46 2.92
CA LEU A 42 -4.22 -13.91 2.06
C LEU A 42 -3.86 -13.86 0.57
N PHE A 43 -2.92 -12.99 0.20
CA PHE A 43 -2.45 -12.79 -1.17
C PHE A 43 -0.91 -12.83 -1.21
N PRO A 44 -0.28 -14.00 -1.00
CA PRO A 44 1.18 -14.09 -0.82
C PRO A 44 1.98 -13.68 -2.06
N ASP A 45 1.40 -13.80 -3.26
CA ASP A 45 2.03 -13.43 -4.53
C ASP A 45 1.72 -11.99 -4.98
N ALA A 46 1.06 -11.19 -4.12
CA ALA A 46 0.70 -9.81 -4.44
C ALA A 46 1.73 -8.80 -3.98
N LEU A 47 1.94 -7.75 -4.78
CA LEU A 47 2.57 -6.52 -4.34
C LEU A 47 1.51 -5.67 -3.62
N VAL A 48 1.71 -5.39 -2.33
CA VAL A 48 0.78 -4.60 -1.51
C VAL A 48 1.43 -3.27 -1.18
N VAL A 49 0.84 -2.18 -1.68
CA VAL A 49 1.40 -0.83 -1.57
C VAL A 49 0.34 0.12 -1.04
N SER A 50 0.68 0.87 0.00
CA SER A 50 -0.07 2.07 0.36
C SER A 50 0.50 3.30 -0.32
N VAL A 51 -0.39 4.14 -0.86
CA VAL A 51 -0.02 5.28 -1.70
C VAL A 51 -0.49 6.58 -1.07
N ARG A 52 0.36 7.62 -1.11
CA ARG A 52 -0.05 8.98 -0.74
C ARG A 52 -0.84 9.62 -1.87
N TRP A 53 -2.02 10.15 -1.55
CA TRP A 53 -2.77 11.00 -2.47
C TRP A 53 -2.63 12.48 -2.09
N ARG A 54 -1.88 13.25 -2.88
CA ARG A 54 -1.67 14.69 -2.64
C ARG A 54 -2.95 15.54 -2.69
N GLY A 55 -4.03 15.06 -3.32
CA GLY A 55 -5.29 15.80 -3.37
C GLY A 55 -6.17 15.67 -2.11
N ALA A 56 -5.76 14.86 -1.13
CA ALA A 56 -6.49 14.61 0.13
C ALA A 56 -5.96 15.42 1.33
N GLU A 57 -5.06 16.38 1.10
CA GLU A 57 -4.40 17.18 2.14
C GLU A 57 -5.09 18.53 2.40
N ARG A 58 -6.43 18.61 2.32
CA ARG A 58 -7.15 19.86 2.62
C ARG A 58 -7.22 20.14 4.12
#